data_AF-A0A2D7GD17-F1
#
_entry.id   AF-A0A2D7GD17-F1
#
_cell.length_a   1.000
_cell.length_b   1.000
_cell.length_c   1.000
_cell.angle_alpha   90.00
_cell.angle_beta   90.00
_cell.angle_gamma   90.00
#
_symmetry.space_group_name_H-M   'P 1'
#
loop_
_entity.id
_entity.type
_entity.pdbx_description
1 polymer ?
#
loop_
_entity_poly.entity_id
_entity_poly.type
_entity_poly.pdbx_seq_one_letter_code
_entity_poly.pdbx_strand_id
1 'polypeptide(L)' 'MTKLLTKKVPYTFNRAGYYYFSRRVPADLIQHYSYPRIVQGLKTKSAPTAKSRALVAVAKLDE' A
#
# COMPACT_ATOMS: atom_id res chain seq x y z
N MET A 1 13.07 -10.73 6.86
CA MET A 1 11.97 -9.76 7.09
C MET A 1 12.28 -8.46 6.36
N THR A 2 11.60 -8.18 5.24
CA THR A 2 11.79 -6.91 4.50
C THR A 2 11.20 -5.76 5.30
N LYS A 3 12.07 -4.96 5.93
CA LYS A 3 11.72 -3.72 6.65
C LYS A 3 11.08 -2.75 5.66
N LEU A 4 9.76 -2.64 5.67
CA LEU A 4 9.03 -1.58 4.95
C LEU A 4 9.43 -0.25 5.61
N LEU A 5 10.20 0.57 4.89
CA LEU A 5 10.66 1.89 5.33
C LEU A 5 9.48 2.88 5.34
N THR A 6 8.54 2.71 6.27
CA THR A 6 7.39 3.61 6.46
C THR A 6 7.40 4.23 7.83
N LYS A 7 8.30 5.19 8.04
CA LYS A 7 8.23 6.05 9.24
C LYS A 7 7.34 7.29 9.06
N LYS A 8 6.87 7.60 7.85
CA LYS A 8 6.09 8.84 7.58
C LYS A 8 4.74 8.66 6.88
N VAL A 9 4.57 7.61 6.08
CA VAL A 9 3.33 7.40 5.31
C VAL A 9 2.84 5.96 5.50
N PRO A 10 1.68 5.74 6.16
CA PRO A 10 1.17 4.40 6.44
C PRO A 10 0.83 3.64 5.15
N TYR A 11 0.94 2.31 5.18
CA TYR A 11 0.62 1.41 4.07
C TYR A 11 1.37 1.67 2.77
N THR A 12 2.53 2.33 2.81
CA THR A 12 3.33 2.58 1.62
C THR A 12 4.70 1.93 1.69
N PHE A 13 5.51 2.07 0.65
CA PHE A 13 6.96 1.92 0.71
C PHE A 13 7.54 2.63 -0.51
N ASN A 14 8.79 3.06 -0.41
CA ASN A 14 9.50 3.64 -1.55
C ASN A 14 10.31 2.55 -2.25
N ARG A 15 10.17 2.43 -3.56
CA ARG A 15 11.03 1.61 -4.42
C ARG A 15 11.40 2.41 -5.65
N ALA A 16 12.70 2.51 -5.93
CA ALA A 16 13.24 3.26 -7.07
C ALA A 16 12.74 4.73 -7.16
N GLY A 17 12.50 5.38 -6.01
CA GLY A 17 12.03 6.77 -5.94
C GLY A 17 10.51 6.94 -6.08
N TYR A 18 9.77 5.87 -6.33
CA TYR A 18 8.30 5.89 -6.39
C TYR A 18 7.69 5.28 -5.14
N TYR A 19 6.55 5.85 -4.73
CA TYR A 19 5.73 5.28 -3.66
C TYR A 19 4.83 4.18 -4.21
N TYR A 20 4.81 3.08 -3.47
CA TYR A 20 3.93 1.94 -3.67
C TYR A 20 3.06 1.79 -2.43
N PHE A 21 1.83 1.35 -2.63
CA PHE A 21 0.92 0.91 -1.60
C PHE A 21 1.19 -0.56 -1.29
N SER A 22 1.13 -0.92 -0.01
CA SER A 22 1.26 -2.28 0.49
C SER A 22 0.33 -2.47 1.69
N ARG A 23 -0.67 -3.34 1.54
CA ARG A 23 -1.56 -3.77 2.63
C ARG A 23 -1.71 -5.28 2.60
N ARG A 24 -1.88 -5.89 3.77
CA ARG A 24 -2.20 -7.31 3.89
C ARG A 24 -3.66 -7.52 3.45
N VAL A 25 -3.92 -8.58 2.68
CA VAL A 25 -5.29 -8.96 2.35
C VAL A 25 -5.98 -9.41 3.65
N PRO A 26 -7.20 -8.92 3.94
CA PRO A 26 -8.01 -9.43 5.05
C PRO A 26 -8.17 -10.95 4.95
N ALA A 27 -8.25 -11.64 6.09
CA ALA A 27 -8.34 -13.11 6.11
C ALA A 27 -9.56 -13.61 5.33
N ASP A 28 -10.66 -12.86 5.37
CA ASP A 28 -11.91 -13.17 4.68
C ASP A 28 -11.79 -13.09 3.16
N LEU A 29 -10.93 -12.20 2.66
CA LEU A 29 -10.69 -12.00 1.23
C LEU A 29 -9.53 -12.83 0.69
N ILE A 30 -8.75 -13.50 1.55
CA ILE A 30 -7.53 -14.21 1.13
C ILE A 30 -7.82 -15.32 0.10
N GLN A 31 -9.01 -15.91 0.12
CA GLN A 31 -9.43 -16.94 -0.82
C GLN A 31 -9.67 -16.39 -2.24
N HIS A 32 -9.94 -15.08 -2.37
CA HIS A 32 -10.19 -14.42 -3.64
C HIS A 32 -8.92 -13.83 -4.27
N TYR A 33 -7.81 -13.78 -3.53
CA TYR A 33 -6.55 -13.23 -4.00
C TYR A 33 -5.47 -14.31 -4.05
N SER A 34 -4.77 -14.44 -5.18
CA SER A 34 -3.64 -15.37 -5.30
C SER A 34 -2.46 -15.04 -4.38
N TYR A 35 -2.39 -13.80 -3.86
CA TYR A 35 -1.30 -13.34 -3.01
C TYR A 35 -1.83 -12.71 -1.72
N PRO A 36 -1.20 -12.98 -0.56
CA PRO A 36 -1.66 -12.49 0.75
C PRO A 36 -1.40 -10.99 0.99
N ARG A 37 -0.84 -10.29 -0.01
CA ARG A 37 -0.48 -8.88 0.06
C ARG A 37 -0.84 -8.18 -1.24
N ILE A 38 -1.58 -7.09 -1.10
CA ILE A 38 -1.91 -6.19 -2.22
C ILE A 38 -0.77 -5.18 -2.34
N VAL A 39 -0.17 -5.12 -3.53
CA VAL A 39 0.83 -4.11 -3.87
C VAL A 39 0.34 -3.31 -5.06
N GLN A 40 0.21 -2.01 -4.90
CA GLN A 40 -0.27 -1.11 -5.95
C GLN A 40 0.66 0.08 -6.12
N GLY A 41 1.06 0.39 -7.35
CA GLY A 41 1.88 1.57 -7.61
C GLY A 41 1.07 2.85 -7.41
N LEU A 42 1.48 3.73 -6.51
CA LEU A 42 0.81 5.03 -6.30
C LEU A 42 1.19 6.06 -7.37
N LYS A 43 2.12 5.73 -8.28
CA LYS A 43 2.58 6.57 -9.40
C LYS A 43 2.93 8.00 -8.96
N THR A 44 3.57 8.14 -7.80
CA THR A 44 4.00 9.44 -7.26
C THR A 44 5.34 9.29 -6.55
N LYS A 45 6.13 10.36 -6.60
CA LYS A 45 7.40 10.52 -5.85
C LYS A 45 7.24 11.44 -4.63
N SER A 46 6.05 12.03 -4.44
CA SER A 46 5.78 12.97 -3.35
C SER A 46 5.11 12.26 -2.17
N ALA A 47 5.67 12.44 -0.97
CA ALA A 47 5.15 11.86 0.27
C ALA A 47 3.71 12.29 0.62
N PRO A 48 3.32 13.58 0.59
CA PRO A 48 1.94 14.00 0.88
C PRO A 48 0.93 13.43 -0.12
N THR A 49 1.28 13.42 -1.42
CA THR A 49 0.43 12.81 -2.45
C THR A 49 0.32 11.30 -2.26
N ALA A 50 1.42 10.63 -1.89
CA ALA A 50 1.41 9.21 -1.59
C ALA A 50 0.50 8.89 -0.40
N LYS A 51 0.52 9.73 0.65
CA LYS A 51 -0.36 9.58 1.82
C LYS A 51 -1.83 9.66 1.43
N SER A 52 -2.22 10.70 0.69
CA SER A 52 -3.61 10.86 0.23
C SER A 52 -4.06 9.67 -0.61
N ARG A 53 -3.26 9.26 -1.62
CA ARG A 53 -3.61 8.10 -2.46
C ARG A 53 -3.64 6.78 -1.71
N ALA A 54 -2.72 6.57 -0.77
CA ALA A 54 -2.71 5.38 0.08
C ALA A 54 -3.98 5.31 0.93
N LEU A 55 -4.40 6.41 1.55
CA LEU A 55 -5.63 6.47 2.34
C LEU A 55 -6.87 6.18 1.49
N VAL A 56 -6.95 6.74 0.29
CA VAL A 56 -8.05 6.43 -0.65
C VAL A 56 -8.04 4.95 -1.05
N ALA A 57 -6.87 4.35 -1.30
CA ALA A 57 -6.76 2.93 -1.61
C ALA A 57 -7.13 2.04 -0.42
N VAL A 58 -6.84 2.46 0.81
CA VAL A 58 -7.30 1.78 2.03
C VAL A 58 -8.81 1.80 2.11
N ALA A 59 -9.43 2.98 1.96
CA ALA A 59 -10.88 3.13 2.05
C ALA A 59 -11.61 2.24 1.02
N LYS A 60 -11.10 2.18 -0.21
CA LYS A 60 -11.64 1.31 -1.28
C LYS A 60 -11.50 -0.20 -1.02
N LEU A 61 -10.64 -0.61 -0.10
CA LEU A 61 -10.45 -2.02 0.26
C LEU A 61 -11.22 -2.41 1.52
N ASP A 62 -11.83 -1.44 2.20
CA ASP A 62 -12.65 -1.63 3.39
C ASP A 62 -14.16 -1.66 3.07
N GLU A 63 -14.52 -1.28 1.85
CA GLU A 63 -15.87 -1.35 1.27
C GLU A 63 -16.02 -2.64 0.46
#